data_AF-A0A1E5MIE4-F1
#
_entry.id   AF-A0A1E5MIE4-F1
#
_cell.length_a   1.000
_cell.length_b   1.000
_cell.length_c   1.000
_cell.angle_alpha   90.00
_cell.angle_beta   90.00
_cell.angle_gamma   90.00
#
_symmetry.space_group_name_H-M   'P 1'
#
loop_
_entity.id
_entity.type
_entity.pdbx_description
1 polymer ?
#
loop_
_entity_poly.entity_id
_entity_poly.type
_entity_poly.pdbx_seq_one_letter_code
_entity_poly.pdbx_strand_id
1 'polypeptide(L)'
;MTLGHQAELREYPLVRNLLGAIFNQDWREDHDCVEEVYEDLLDGEPRHARLARAEQIEAFVANRSEDEVDDVFRASGTGLRPRSDLGVSSREWLLAVVQRLRAQP
;
A
#
# COMPACT_ATOMS: atom_id res chain seq x y z
N MET A 1 15.94 3.80 14.40
CA MET A 1 14.60 3.30 14.77
C MET A 1 13.88 2.60 13.62
N THR A 2 14.57 2.15 12.56
CA THR A 2 13.94 1.56 11.36
C THR A 2 13.51 0.10 11.55
N LEU A 3 14.16 -0.63 12.47
CA LEU A 3 13.89 -2.06 12.72
C LEU A 3 12.52 -2.32 13.36
N GLY A 4 11.95 -1.34 14.08
CA GLY A 4 10.62 -1.47 14.72
C GLY A 4 9.51 -1.57 13.67
N HIS A 5 9.44 -0.60 12.76
CA HIS A 5 8.42 -0.54 11.71
C HIS A 5 8.48 -1.73 10.73
N GLN A 6 9.67 -2.26 10.44
CA GLN A 6 9.80 -3.46 9.61
C GLN A 6 9.29 -4.73 10.30
N ALA A 7 9.44 -4.81 11.63
CA ALA A 7 8.84 -5.89 12.41
C ALA A 7 7.31 -5.76 12.43
N GLU A 8 6.78 -4.55 12.59
CA GLU A 8 5.33 -4.30 12.53
C GLU A 8 4.71 -4.72 11.20
N LEU A 9 5.35 -4.42 10.06
CA LEU A 9 4.87 -4.85 8.75
C LEU A 9 4.80 -6.38 8.58
N ARG A 10 5.45 -7.17 9.45
CA ARG A 10 5.31 -8.64 9.40
C ARG A 10 3.92 -9.10 9.86
N GLU A 11 3.27 -8.33 10.72
CA GLU A 11 1.89 -8.59 11.17
C GLU A 11 0.85 -8.21 10.09
N TYR A 12 1.27 -7.43 9.08
CA TYR A 12 0.44 -6.98 7.98
C TYR A 12 1.01 -7.44 6.62
N PRO A 13 1.01 -8.75 6.32
CA PRO A 13 1.67 -9.31 5.13
C PRO A 13 1.16 -8.77 3.78
N LEU A 14 -0.13 -8.45 3.64
CA LEU A 14 -0.71 -7.83 2.43
C LEU A 14 -0.34 -6.35 2.31
N VAL A 15 -0.24 -5.62 3.42
CA VAL A 15 0.30 -4.24 3.41
C VAL A 15 1.78 -4.27 3.04
N ARG A 16 2.55 -5.18 3.64
CA ARG A 16 3.96 -5.39 3.29
C ARG A 16 4.14 -5.79 1.83
N ASN A 17 3.29 -6.68 1.31
CA ASN A 17 3.31 -7.07 -0.10
C ASN A 17 2.98 -5.88 -1.01
N LEU A 18 1.98 -5.07 -0.67
CA LEU A 18 1.64 -3.85 -1.41
C LEU A 18 2.84 -2.89 -1.49
N LEU A 19 3.48 -2.61 -0.37
CA LEU A 19 4.58 -1.65 -0.31
C LEU A 19 5.91 -2.20 -0.84
N GLY A 20 6.19 -3.48 -0.62
CA GLY A 20 7.51 -4.06 -0.87
C GLY A 20 7.64 -4.88 -2.14
N ALA A 21 6.52 -5.41 -2.67
CA ALA A 21 6.53 -6.24 -3.87
C ALA A 21 5.80 -5.57 -5.03
N ILE A 22 4.59 -5.05 -4.80
CA ILE A 22 3.80 -4.36 -5.84
C ILE A 22 4.43 -3.00 -6.14
N PHE A 23 4.54 -2.13 -5.14
CA PHE A 23 5.24 -0.85 -5.26
C PHE A 23 6.70 -0.96 -4.79
N ASN A 24 7.44 -1.94 -5.34
CA ASN A 24 8.88 -2.08 -5.09
C ASN A 24 9.68 -0.89 -5.71
N GLN A 25 11.02 -0.85 -5.63
CA GLN A 25 11.79 0.32 -6.13
C GLN A 25 11.79 0.48 -7.66
N ASP A 26 11.57 -0.62 -8.37
CA ASP A 26 11.64 -0.76 -9.81
C ASP A 26 10.24 -0.85 -10.44
N TRP A 27 9.17 -0.57 -9.69
CA TRP A 27 7.79 -0.67 -10.19
C TRP A 27 7.54 0.13 -11.48
N ARG A 28 8.32 1.20 -11.71
CA ARG A 28 8.27 2.01 -12.93
C ARG A 28 8.93 1.37 -14.15
N GLU A 29 9.61 0.24 -13.99
CA GLU A 29 10.13 -0.55 -15.11
C GLU A 29 9.02 -1.37 -15.78
N ASP A 30 8.01 -1.77 -15.00
CA ASP A 30 6.87 -2.57 -15.45
C ASP A 30 5.62 -1.73 -15.75
N HIS A 31 5.49 -0.56 -15.13
CA HIS A 31 4.30 0.30 -15.23
C HIS A 31 4.64 1.78 -15.44
N ASP A 32 3.91 2.45 -16.33
CA ASP A 32 4.11 3.87 -16.62
C ASP A 32 3.52 4.78 -15.51
N CYS A 33 2.46 4.31 -14.84
CA CYS A 33 1.77 5.08 -13.79
C CYS A 33 1.15 4.18 -12.72
N VAL A 34 0.71 4.80 -11.62
CA VAL A 34 0.08 4.05 -10.50
C VAL A 34 -1.25 3.45 -10.90
N GLU A 35 -1.94 4.03 -11.89
CA GLU A 35 -3.19 3.52 -12.42
C GLU A 35 -3.02 2.14 -13.04
N GLU A 36 -1.98 1.91 -13.83
CA GLU A 36 -1.68 0.59 -14.42
C GLU A 36 -1.38 -0.46 -13.34
N VAL A 37 -0.66 -0.08 -12.28
CA VAL A 37 -0.44 -0.98 -11.13
C VAL A 37 -1.76 -1.37 -10.47
N TYR A 38 -2.73 -0.44 -10.39
CA TYR A 38 -4.05 -0.76 -9.84
C TYR A 38 -4.84 -1.68 -10.77
N GLU A 39 -4.78 -1.47 -12.08
CA GLU A 39 -5.44 -2.35 -13.06
C GLU A 39 -4.92 -3.77 -12.94
N ASP A 40 -3.59 -3.96 -12.95
CA ASP A 40 -2.96 -5.27 -12.77
C ASP A 40 -3.32 -5.93 -11.43
N LEU A 41 -3.34 -5.15 -10.34
CA LEU A 41 -3.74 -5.65 -9.03
C LEU A 41 -5.21 -6.09 -9.00
N LEU A 42 -6.10 -5.33 -9.65
CA LEU A 42 -7.54 -5.59 -9.64
C LEU A 42 -7.92 -6.77 -10.55
N ASP A 43 -7.24 -6.91 -11.68
CA ASP A 43 -7.46 -7.97 -12.66
C ASP A 43 -6.75 -9.28 -12.27
N GLY A 44 -5.59 -9.19 -11.62
CA GLY A 44 -4.78 -10.33 -11.22
C GLY A 44 -5.23 -11.03 -9.93
N GLU A 45 -5.99 -10.35 -9.05
CA GLU A 45 -6.42 -10.91 -7.77
C GLU A 45 -7.92 -11.25 -7.73
N PRO A 46 -8.30 -12.46 -7.25
CA PRO A 46 -9.70 -12.77 -7.04
C PRO A 46 -10.30 -11.88 -5.96
N ARG A 47 -11.59 -11.59 -6.07
CA ARG A 47 -12.32 -10.67 -5.18
C ARG A 47 -12.06 -10.88 -3.69
N HIS A 48 -12.03 -12.12 -3.22
CA HIS A 48 -11.81 -12.40 -1.79
C HIS A 48 -10.41 -11.98 -1.32
N ALA A 49 -9.38 -12.10 -2.18
CA ALA A 49 -8.04 -11.64 -1.87
C ALA A 49 -7.98 -10.10 -1.83
N ARG A 50 -8.63 -9.43 -2.80
CA ARG A 50 -8.79 -7.96 -2.80
C ARG A 50 -9.43 -7.44 -1.51
N LEU A 51 -10.50 -8.10 -1.05
CA LEU A 51 -11.17 -7.73 0.20
C LEU A 51 -10.32 -7.98 1.44
N ALA A 52 -9.60 -9.10 1.51
CA ALA A 52 -8.67 -9.36 2.61
C ALA A 52 -7.55 -8.30 2.68
N ARG A 53 -7.06 -7.85 1.53
CA ARG A 53 -6.09 -6.74 1.45
C ARG A 53 -6.69 -5.44 1.95
N ALA A 54 -7.91 -5.11 1.54
CA ALA A 54 -8.60 -3.91 2.01
C ALA A 54 -8.80 -3.91 3.53
N GLU A 55 -9.27 -5.02 4.10
CA GLU A 55 -9.45 -5.18 5.55
C GLU A 55 -8.13 -5.02 6.32
N GLN A 56 -7.03 -5.57 5.78
CA GLN A 56 -5.74 -5.44 6.42
C GLN A 56 -5.17 -4.02 6.34
N ILE A 57 -5.38 -3.31 5.23
CA ILE A 57 -5.00 -1.89 5.12
C ILE A 57 -5.79 -1.06 6.14
N GLU A 58 -7.11 -1.27 6.24
CA GLU A 58 -7.96 -0.59 7.23
C GLU A 58 -7.48 -0.85 8.66
N ALA A 59 -7.21 -2.11 9.02
CA ALA A 59 -6.68 -2.48 10.33
C ALA A 59 -5.30 -1.87 10.60
N PHE A 60 -4.46 -1.75 9.57
CA PHE A 60 -3.16 -1.10 9.67
C PHE A 60 -3.29 0.40 9.98
N VAL A 61 -4.19 1.12 9.30
CA VAL A 61 -4.35 2.58 9.51
C VAL A 61 -5.23 2.95 10.71
N ALA A 62 -6.11 2.06 11.18
CA ALA A 62 -7.13 2.39 12.19
C ALA A 62 -6.58 3.05 13.48
N ASN A 63 -5.43 2.56 13.97
CA ASN A 63 -4.82 3.02 15.23
C ASN A 63 -3.50 3.78 15.03
N ARG A 64 -3.26 4.28 13.82
CA ARG A 64 -2.04 5.03 13.49
C ARG A 64 -2.39 6.45 13.10
N SER A 65 -1.56 7.41 13.47
CA SER A 65 -1.54 8.77 12.98
C SER A 65 -0.96 8.83 11.55
N GLU A 66 -1.03 10.00 10.90
CA GLU A 66 -0.36 10.22 9.61
C GLU A 66 1.16 10.00 9.73
N ASP A 67 1.78 10.58 10.76
CA ASP A 67 3.23 10.53 10.95
C ASP A 67 3.72 9.08 11.16
N GLU A 68 2.97 8.26 11.91
CA GLU A 68 3.27 6.84 12.09
C GLU A 68 3.15 6.06 10.78
N VAL A 69 2.18 6.38 9.92
CA VAL A 69 2.07 5.76 8.59
C VAL A 69 3.23 6.19 7.69
N ASP A 70 3.58 7.48 7.68
CA ASP A 70 4.72 8.02 6.93
C ASP A 70 6.05 7.36 7.35
N ASP A 71 6.25 7.12 8.65
CA ASP A 71 7.42 6.42 9.16
C ASP A 71 7.50 4.96 8.68
N VAL A 72 6.36 4.27 8.59
CA VAL A 72 6.30 2.93 7.99
C VAL A 72 6.63 2.96 6.50
N PHE A 73 6.13 3.96 5.74
CA PHE A 73 6.49 4.12 4.33
C PHE A 73 7.99 4.35 4.13
N ARG A 74 8.61 5.17 4.98
CA ARG A 74 10.06 5.38 4.96
C ARG A 74 10.83 4.09 5.27
N ALA A 75 10.35 3.32 6.24
CA ALA A 75 11.00 2.08 6.69
C ALA A 75 10.78 0.88 5.75
N SER A 76 9.68 0.86 4.98
CA SER A 76 9.34 -0.24 4.08
C SER A 76 10.25 -0.31 2.86
N GLY A 77 10.85 0.82 2.46
CA GLY A 77 11.69 0.92 1.27
C GLY A 77 10.90 0.86 -0.04
N THR A 78 9.56 1.03 0.00
CA THR A 78 8.69 1.10 -1.18
C THR A 78 9.21 2.13 -2.20
N GLY A 79 8.98 1.89 -3.50
CA GLY A 79 9.31 2.84 -4.56
C GLY A 79 8.30 3.97 -4.74
N LEU A 80 7.10 3.86 -4.14
CA LEU A 80 6.09 4.90 -4.17
C LEU A 80 6.25 5.87 -2.98
N ARG A 81 6.16 7.16 -3.25
CA ARG A 81 6.11 8.25 -2.26
C ARG A 81 4.84 9.06 -2.49
N PRO A 82 3.70 8.69 -1.85
CA PRO A 82 2.40 9.30 -2.13
C PRO A 82 2.40 10.83 -2.15
N ARG A 83 3.12 11.45 -1.22
CA ARG A 83 3.22 12.92 -1.14
C ARG A 83 3.91 13.54 -2.36
N SER A 84 5.00 12.95 -2.84
CA SER A 84 5.78 13.50 -3.95
C SER A 84 5.25 13.06 -5.31
N ASP A 85 4.75 11.82 -5.41
CA ASP A 85 4.28 11.23 -6.66
C ASP A 85 2.83 11.63 -6.98
N LEU A 86 1.97 11.74 -5.95
CA LEU A 86 0.52 11.86 -6.13
C LEU A 86 -0.09 13.09 -5.41
N GLY A 87 0.70 13.82 -4.62
CA GLY A 87 0.23 14.99 -3.88
C GLY A 87 -0.70 14.69 -2.70
N VAL A 88 -0.80 13.43 -2.27
CA VAL A 88 -1.66 12.99 -1.15
C VAL A 88 -0.82 12.43 0.00
N SER A 89 -1.40 12.36 1.19
CA SER A 89 -0.74 11.72 2.34
C SER A 89 -0.61 10.20 2.14
N SER A 90 0.30 9.55 2.90
CA SER A 90 0.47 8.11 2.81
C SER A 90 -0.77 7.37 3.32
N ARG A 91 -1.41 7.91 4.36
CA ARG A 91 -2.69 7.38 4.87
C ARG A 91 -3.83 7.57 3.88
N GLU A 92 -3.95 8.77 3.30
CA GLU A 92 -4.98 9.08 2.29
C GLU A 92 -4.86 8.13 1.09
N TRP A 93 -3.63 7.89 0.63
CA TRP A 93 -3.37 6.94 -0.44
C TRP A 93 -3.80 5.51 -0.09
N LEU A 94 -3.43 4.99 1.09
CA LEU A 94 -3.85 3.67 1.55
C LEU A 94 -5.38 3.53 1.61
N LEU A 95 -6.07 4.55 2.12
CA LEU A 95 -7.53 4.58 2.15
C LEU A 95 -8.15 4.64 0.74
N ALA A 96 -7.51 5.34 -0.19
CA ALA A 96 -7.93 5.37 -1.58
C ALA A 96 -7.73 4.01 -2.29
N VAL A 97 -6.68 3.25 -1.93
CA VAL A 97 -6.49 1.86 -2.39
C VAL A 97 -7.61 0.96 -1.86
N VAL A 98 -7.98 1.09 -0.58
CA VAL A 98 -9.11 0.36 0.02
C VAL A 98 -10.41 0.58 -0.77
N GLN A 99 -10.72 1.83 -1.12
CA GLN A 99 -11.92 2.13 -1.90
C GLN A 99 -11.92 1.42 -3.26
N ARG A 100 -10.78 1.42 -3.97
CA ARG A 100 -10.62 0.72 -5.26
C ARG A 100 -10.82 -0.78 -5.13
N LEU A 101 -10.16 -1.41 -4.15
CA LEU A 101 -10.24 -2.85 -3.90
C LEU A 101 -11.68 -3.32 -3.61
N ARG A 102 -12.47 -2.48 -2.94
CA ARG A 102 -13.87 -2.74 -2.59
C ARG A 102 -14.86 -2.41 -3.72
N ALA A 103 -14.52 -1.50 -4.63
CA ALA A 103 -15.44 -1.00 -5.66
C ALA A 103 -15.72 -2.00 -6.79
N GLN A 104 -14.78 -2.90 -7.10
CA GLN A 104 -14.99 -3.89 -8.15
C GLN A 104 -15.71 -5.14 -7.61
N PRO A 105 -16.81 -5.59 -8.26
CA PRO A 105 -17.59 -6.73 -7.82
C PRO A 105 -16.84 -8.07 -7.86
#